data_AF-A0A933WHF1-F1
#
_entry.id   AF-A0A933WHF1-F1
#
_cell.length_a   1.000
_cell.length_b   1.000
_cell.length_c   1.000
_cell.angle_alpha   90.00
_cell.angle_beta   90.00
_cell.angle_gamma   90.00
#
_symmetry.space_group_name_H-M   'P 1'
#
loop_
_entity.id
_entity.type
_entity.pdbx_description
1 polymer ?
#
loop_
_entity_poly.entity_id
_entity_poly.type
_entity_poly.pdbx_seq_one_letter_code
_entity_poly.pdbx_strand_id
1 'polypeptide(L)' 'MVFEGTVTRVESGRQGKEIATFVTFKVMEVIKGRYDGRLIVLKFQGGDDGEYGLRVHGMPEFKRGEKNILCLSS' A
#
# COMPACT_ATOMS: atom_id res chain seq x y z
N MET A 1 12.08 1.03 7.66
CA MET A 1 11.12 1.75 8.52
C MET A 1 10.02 0.81 8.96
N VAL A 2 9.57 0.89 10.21
CA VAL A 2 8.40 0.19 10.73
C VAL A 2 7.42 1.24 11.23
N PHE A 3 6.14 1.15 10.84
CA PHE A 3 5.11 2.09 11.27
C PHE A 3 3.74 1.40 11.42
N GLU A 4 2.92 1.93 12.31
CA GLU A 4 1.48 1.63 12.38
C GLU A 4 0.72 2.66 11.54
N GLY A 5 -0.21 2.19 10.72
CA GLY A 5 -1.05 3.05 9.90
C GLY A 5 -2.44 2.51 9.65
N THR A 6 -3.34 3.40 9.26
CA THR A 6 -4.69 3.05 8.81
C THR A 6 -4.81 3.28 7.31
N VAL A 7 -5.33 2.30 6.57
CA VAL A 7 -5.59 2.42 5.14
C VAL A 7 -6.69 3.46 4.89
N THR A 8 -6.37 4.52 4.16
CA THR A 8 -7.33 5.57 3.81
C THR A 8 -7.84 5.45 2.38
N ARG A 9 -7.04 4.86 1.48
CA ARG A 9 -7.37 4.68 0.06
C ARG A 9 -6.68 3.43 -0.49
N VAL A 10 -7.39 2.68 -1.35
CA VAL A 10 -6.86 1.54 -2.11
C VAL A 10 -7.32 1.75 -3.54
N GLU A 11 -6.37 1.80 -4.48
CA GLU A 11 -6.65 2.03 -5.89
C GLU A 11 -5.79 1.12 -6.73
N SER A 12 -6.38 0.45 -7.72
CA SER A 12 -5.62 -0.32 -8.70
C SER A 12 -5.72 0.34 -10.06
N GLY A 13 -4.69 0.17 -10.85
CA GLY A 13 -4.69 0.66 -12.22
C GLY A 13 -3.41 0.31 -12.95
N ARG A 14 -3.43 0.58 -14.25
CA ARG A 14 -2.29 0.39 -15.12
C ARG A 14 -1.39 1.64 -15.10
N GLN A 15 -0.12 1.46 -14.78
CA GLN A 15 0.94 2.44 -15.02
C GLN A 15 1.90 1.91 -16.07
N GLY A 16 1.78 2.43 -17.30
CA GLY A 16 2.55 1.91 -18.43
C GLY A 16 2.17 0.47 -18.75
N LYS A 17 3.11 -0.47 -18.55
CA LYS A 17 2.90 -1.91 -18.77
C LYS A 17 2.57 -2.69 -17.48
N GLU A 18 2.57 -2.02 -16.33
CA GLU A 18 2.38 -2.68 -15.03
C GLU A 18 0.98 -2.40 -14.48
N ILE A 19 0.29 -3.45 -14.02
CA ILE A 19 -0.88 -3.33 -13.16
C ILE A 19 -0.40 -3.33 -11.72
N ALA A 20 -0.75 -2.28 -10.98
CA ALA A 20 -0.33 -2.09 -9.61
C ALA A 20 -1.48 -1.56 -8.74
N THR A 21 -1.42 -1.91 -7.45
CA THR A 21 -2.31 -1.36 -6.42
C THR A 21 -1.54 -0.35 -5.58
N PHE A 22 -2.08 0.85 -5.48
CA PHE A 22 -1.61 1.93 -4.63
C PHE A 22 -2.44 1.97 -3.36
N VAL A 23 -1.77 1.87 -2.22
CA VAL A 23 -2.41 1.92 -0.92
C VAL A 23 -1.89 3.12 -0.16
N THR A 24 -2.80 4.02 0.19
CA THR A 24 -2.49 5.19 1.00
C THR A 24 -2.78 4.85 2.46
N PHE A 25 -1.76 5.01 3.30
CA PHE A 25 -1.87 4.86 4.75
C PHE A 25 -1.77 6.22 5.43
N LYS A 26 -2.66 6.48 6.38
CA LYS A 26 -2.43 7.49 7.40
C LYS A 26 -1.51 6.91 8.46
N VAL A 27 -0.32 7.48 8.59
CA VAL A 27 0.67 7.07 9.59
C VAL A 27 0.17 7.53 10.96
N MET A 28 0.05 6.58 11.87
CA MET A 28 -0.38 6.82 13.26
C MET A 28 0.83 6.93 14.17
N GLU A 29 1.80 6.01 14.01
CA GLU A 29 3.03 5.97 14.80
C GLU A 29 4.18 5.38 13.97
N VAL A 30 5.37 5.95 14.10
CA VAL A 30 6.61 5.37 13.54
C VAL A 30 7.34 4.62 14.65
N ILE A 31 7.31 3.29 14.58
CA ILE A 31 7.91 2.39 15.57
C ILE A 31 9.44 2.33 15.38
N LYS A 32 9.92 2.34 14.14
CA LYS A 32 11.37 2.30 13.82
C LYS A 32 11.69 3.07 12.54
N GLY A 33 12.66 3.97 12.60
CA GLY A 33 13.09 4.81 11.47
C GLY A 33 12.62 6.25 11.66
N ARG A 34 12.51 7.00 10.56
CA ARG A 34 12.05 8.39 10.56
C ARG A 34 11.11 8.64 9.39
N TYR A 35 10.01 9.33 9.65
CA TYR A 35 9.08 9.80 8.63
C TYR A 35 8.24 10.94 9.21
N ASP A 36 8.34 12.12 8.60
CA ASP A 36 7.68 13.33 9.10
C ASP A 36 6.31 13.56 8.41
N GLY A 37 5.95 12.72 7.45
CA GLY A 37 4.70 12.78 6.72
C GLY A 37 3.54 12.14 7.49
N ARG A 38 2.31 12.62 7.22
CA ARG A 38 1.08 12.02 7.76
C ARG A 38 0.50 10.92 6.87
N LEU A 39 0.81 10.94 5.57
CA LEU A 39 0.28 10.03 4.57
C LEU A 39 1.43 9.41 3.79
N ILE A 40 1.49 8.09 3.73
CA ILE A 40 2.44 7.35 2.90
C ILE A 40 1.67 6.54 1.86
N VAL A 41 2.14 6.57 0.61
CA VAL A 41 1.59 5.76 -0.47
C VAL A 41 2.57 4.65 -0.79
N LEU A 42 2.11 3.41 -0.75
CA LEU A 42 2.89 2.24 -1.11
C LEU A 42 2.32 1.61 -2.39
N LYS A 43 3.21 1.19 -3.28
CA LYS A 43 2.89 0.49 -4.51
C LYS A 43 3.09 -1.01 -4.31
N PHE A 44 2.06 -1.79 -4.57
CA PHE A 44 2.07 -3.26 -4.56
C PHE A 44 1.84 -3.77 -5.97
N GLN A 45 2.49 -4.88 -6.33
CA GLN A 45 2.28 -5.51 -7.63
C GLN A 45 0.95 -6.24 -7.68
N GLY A 46 0.30 -6.19 -8.83
CA GLY A 46 -1.02 -6.77 -9.05
C GLY A 46 -2.14 -5.77 -8.86
N GLY A 47 -3.37 -6.28 -8.87
CA GLY A 47 -4.59 -5.48 -8.86
C GLY A 47 -5.38 -5.67 -10.14
N ASP A 48 -6.29 -4.74 -10.41
CA ASP A 48 -7.21 -4.77 -11.54
C ASP A 48 -7.26 -3.38 -12.18
N ASP A 49 -7.25 -3.30 -13.52
CA ASP A 49 -7.36 -2.04 -14.27
C ASP A 49 -8.72 -1.81 -14.94
N GLY A 50 -9.72 -2.65 -14.60
CA GLY A 50 -11.07 -2.65 -15.16
C GLY A 50 -11.24 -3.56 -16.38
N GLU A 51 -10.17 -3.87 -17.11
CA GLU A 51 -10.19 -4.77 -18.26
C GLU A 51 -9.38 -6.05 -18.00
N TYR A 52 -8.28 -5.93 -17.26
CA TYR A 52 -7.38 -7.02 -16.90
C TYR A 52 -7.06 -7.01 -15.41
N GLY A 53 -7.03 -8.21 -14.83
CA GLY A 53 -6.57 -8.46 -13.48
C GLY A 53 -5.21 -9.15 -13.46
N LEU A 54 -4.32 -8.72 -12.56
CA LEU A 54 -3.06 -9.39 -12.27
C LEU A 54 -3.05 -9.80 -10.80
N ARG A 55 -3.02 -11.11 -10.54
CA ARG A 55 -2.86 -11.64 -9.18
C ARG A 55 -1.42 -12.09 -8.96
N VAL A 56 -0.76 -11.53 -7.96
CA VAL A 56 0.59 -11.92 -7.55
C VAL A 56 0.48 -12.70 -6.24
N HIS A 57 0.89 -13.96 -6.25
CA HIS A 57 0.86 -14.80 -5.05
C HIS A 57 1.74 -14.22 -3.95
N GLY A 58 1.23 -14.19 -2.72
CA GLY A 58 1.94 -13.66 -1.55
C GLY A 58 1.91 -12.14 -1.42
N MET A 59 1.32 -11.40 -2.37
CA MET A 59 1.08 -9.96 -2.17
C MET A 59 -0.02 -9.74 -1.13
N PRO A 60 0.19 -8.82 -0.17
CA PRO A 60 -0.83 -8.48 0.80
C PRO A 60 -2.02 -7.78 0.12
N GLU A 61 -3.22 -8.09 0.60
CA GLU A 61 -4.44 -7.39 0.24
C GLU A 61 -4.82 -6.43 1.37
N PHE A 62 -5.31 -5.24 1.02
CA PHE A 62 -5.65 -4.19 2.00
C PHE A 62 -7.07 -3.71 1.79
N LYS A 63 -7.74 -3.34 2.89
CA LYS A 63 -9.08 -2.75 2.86
C LYS A 63 -9.09 -1.37 3.50
N ARG A 64 -9.89 -0.46 2.96
CA ARG A 64 -10.05 0.88 3.55
C ARG A 64 -10.55 0.76 5.00
N GLY A 65 -9.92 1.50 5.90
CA GLY A 65 -10.19 1.47 7.34
C GLY A 65 -9.40 0.42 8.12
N GLU A 66 -8.70 -0.48 7.43
CA GLU A 66 -7.85 -1.49 8.05
C GLU A 66 -6.66 -0.84 8.75
N LYS A 67 -6.30 -1.36 9.93
CA LYS A 67 -5.12 -0.97 10.69
C LYS A 67 -4.04 -2.03 10.51
N ASN A 68 -2.84 -1.60 10.15
CA ASN A 68 -1.73 -2.50 9.87
C ASN A 68 -0.42 -1.95 10.46
N ILE A 69 0.47 -2.86 10.82
CA ILE A 69 1.88 -2.56 11.06
C ILE A 69 2.65 -2.97 9.80
N LEU A 70 3.36 -2.04 9.18
CA LEU A 70 4.13 -2.28 7.97
C LEU A 70 5.63 -2.19 8.23
N CYS A 71 6.37 -3.17 7.72
CA CYS A 71 7.82 -3.25 7.78
C CYS A 71 8.39 -3.01 6.39
N LEU A 72 8.94 -1.82 6.16
CA LEU A 72 9.63 -1.45 4.93
C LEU A 72 11.13 -1.65 5.13
N SER A 73 11.75 -2.55 4.36
CA SER A 73 13.21 -2.65 4.25
C SER A 73 13.68 -1.86 3.03
N SER A 74 14.59 -0.92 3.24
CA SER A 74 15.39 -0.32 2.17
C SER A 74 16.61 -1.18 1.89
#